data_AF-A0A6P0DVI7-F1
#
_entry.id   AF-A0A6P0DVI7-F1
#
_cell.length_a   1.000
_cell.length_b   1.000
_cell.length_c   1.000
_cell.angle_alpha   90.00
_cell.angle_beta   90.00
_cell.angle_gamma   90.00
#
_symmetry.space_group_name_H-M   'P 1'
#
loop_
_entity.id
_entity.type
_entity.pdbx_description
1 polymer ?
#
loop_
_entity_poly.entity_id
_entity_poly.type
_entity_poly.pdbx_seq_one_letter_code
_entity_poly.pdbx_strand_id
1 'polypeptide(L)'
;TVPLHPDLIADGFLEFVKTRGKGPLFYGGSKGKAAIQLRDDQKHPSKGVSNRVGTWVRGLGITDKRKGPTHSFRHWFKSELPRVSKCNIRLVDVIQGHAAESDAAGYHHAETTEMLEAISKLDLKGMADSVPKAEQLTDA
;
A
#
# COMPACT_ATOMS: atom_id res chain seq x y z
N THR A 1 -2.75 14.78 3.19
CA THR A 1 -3.54 13.68 3.79
C THR A 1 -3.91 12.68 2.73
N VAL A 2 -4.09 11.40 3.08
CA VAL A 2 -4.50 10.34 2.15
C VAL A 2 -5.65 9.55 2.78
N PRO A 3 -6.78 9.34 2.07
CA PRO A 3 -7.89 8.55 2.61
C PRO A 3 -7.57 7.05 2.64
N LEU A 4 -8.27 6.31 3.50
CA LEU A 4 -8.24 4.86 3.55
C LEU A 4 -9.39 4.27 2.74
N HIS A 5 -9.10 3.21 1.98
CA HIS A 5 -10.11 2.49 1.21
C HIS A 5 -11.12 1.81 2.16
N PRO A 6 -12.44 1.82 1.85
CA PRO A 6 -13.46 1.19 2.69
C PRO A 6 -13.17 -0.29 3.01
N ASP A 7 -12.69 -1.07 2.03
CA ASP A 7 -12.34 -2.48 2.28
C ASP A 7 -11.22 -2.65 3.31
N LEU A 8 -10.22 -1.76 3.37
CA LEU A 8 -9.17 -1.84 4.38
C LEU A 8 -9.72 -1.59 5.79
N ILE A 9 -10.71 -0.71 5.90
CA ILE A 9 -11.40 -0.46 7.17
C ILE A 9 -12.22 -1.71 7.55
N ALA A 10 -12.96 -2.28 6.60
CA ALA A 10 -13.75 -3.49 6.78
C ALA A 10 -12.90 -4.71 7.17
N ASP A 11 -11.68 -4.83 6.62
CA ASP A 11 -10.70 -5.87 6.96
C ASP A 11 -10.08 -5.69 8.37
N GLY A 12 -10.49 -4.65 9.10
CA GLY A 12 -10.09 -4.44 10.49
C GLY A 12 -8.79 -3.66 10.67
N PHE A 13 -8.33 -2.91 9.66
CA PHE A 13 -7.10 -2.11 9.79
C PHE A 13 -7.13 -1.14 10.98
N LEU A 14 -8.29 -0.49 11.21
CA LEU A 14 -8.43 0.44 12.35
C LEU A 14 -8.41 -0.29 13.69
N GLU A 15 -8.96 -1.51 13.76
CA GLU A 15 -8.86 -2.33 14.97
C GLU A 15 -7.42 -2.73 15.25
N PHE A 16 -6.67 -3.13 14.21
CA PHE A 16 -5.23 -3.35 14.31
C PHE A 16 -4.51 -2.10 14.84
N VAL A 17 -4.78 -0.91 14.29
CA VAL A 17 -4.15 0.34 14.74
C VAL A 17 -4.44 0.62 16.22
N LYS A 18 -5.67 0.39 16.70
CA LYS A 18 -6.03 0.56 18.12
C LYS A 18 -5.25 -0.37 19.05
N THR A 19 -4.84 -1.55 18.58
CA THR A 19 -3.97 -2.45 19.38
C THR A 19 -2.54 -1.93 19.54
N ARG A 20 -2.13 -0.93 18.73
CA ARG A 20 -0.77 -0.39 18.74
C ARG A 20 -0.66 0.81 19.70
N GLY A 21 0.47 0.90 20.39
CA GLY A 21 0.81 2.05 21.23
C GLY A 21 1.33 3.24 20.41
N LYS A 22 1.98 4.20 21.08
CA LYS A 22 2.47 5.48 20.50
C LYS A 22 3.72 5.36 19.61
N GLY A 23 3.86 4.30 18.81
CA GLY A 23 5.00 4.19 17.90
C GLY A 23 4.69 3.35 16.67
N PRO A 24 5.70 2.68 16.07
CA PRO A 24 5.53 2.15 14.73
C PRO A 24 4.41 1.09 14.63
N LEU A 25 3.59 1.22 13.59
CA LEU A 25 2.45 0.32 13.38
C LEU A 25 2.91 -1.11 13.09
N PHE A 26 3.88 -1.30 12.18
CA PHE A 26 4.21 -2.62 11.62
C PHE A 26 5.50 -3.26 12.17
N TYR A 27 6.22 -2.57 13.06
CA TYR A 27 7.44 -3.07 13.71
C TYR A 27 7.53 -2.54 15.14
N GLY A 28 8.47 -3.06 15.96
CA GLY A 28 8.69 -2.53 17.32
C GLY A 28 7.92 -3.20 18.46
N GLY A 29 7.80 -4.54 18.46
CA GLY A 29 7.15 -5.29 19.54
C GLY A 29 5.66 -5.00 19.69
N SER A 30 5.01 -5.63 20.68
CA SER A 30 3.56 -5.57 20.90
C SER A 30 3.05 -4.18 21.33
N LYS A 31 3.89 -3.35 21.96
CA LYS A 31 3.51 -2.01 22.43
C LYS A 31 3.86 -0.86 21.47
N GLY A 32 4.29 -1.18 20.24
CA GLY A 32 4.73 -0.15 19.27
C GLY A 32 5.95 0.63 19.75
N LYS A 33 6.82 0.04 20.58
CA LYS A 33 8.06 0.71 20.97
C LYS A 33 9.01 0.69 19.78
N ALA A 34 9.55 1.83 19.36
CA ALA A 34 10.58 1.86 18.33
C ALA A 34 11.68 0.85 18.70
N ALA A 35 12.10 0.02 17.75
CA ALA A 35 13.16 -0.92 18.04
C ALA A 35 14.44 -0.11 18.29
N ILE A 36 15.11 -0.41 19.40
CA ILE A 36 16.36 0.24 19.75
C ILE A 36 17.44 -0.28 18.79
N GLN A 37 18.20 0.64 18.20
CA GLN A 37 19.41 0.28 17.48
C GLN A 37 20.46 -0.18 18.49
N LEU A 38 20.86 -1.45 18.43
CA LEU A 38 21.81 -2.05 19.37
C LEU A 38 23.24 -2.05 18.82
N ARG A 39 23.40 -1.85 17.51
CA ARG A 39 24.69 -1.84 16.81
C ARG A 39 24.65 -0.87 15.64
N ASP A 40 25.80 -0.29 15.29
CA ASP A 40 25.93 0.64 14.16
C ASP A 40 25.60 -0.01 12.81
N ASP A 41 25.85 -1.31 12.67
CA ASP A 41 25.56 -2.09 11.45
C ASP A 41 24.10 -2.58 11.34
N GLN A 42 23.31 -2.37 12.38
CA GLN A 42 21.95 -2.90 12.44
C GLN A 42 21.05 -2.17 11.44
N LYS A 43 20.50 -2.93 10.48
CA LYS A 43 19.51 -2.41 9.54
C LYS A 43 18.26 -1.95 10.28
N HIS A 44 17.66 -0.86 9.79
CA HIS A 44 16.42 -0.33 10.33
C HIS A 44 15.30 -1.39 10.35
N PRO A 45 14.51 -1.53 11.44
CA PRO A 45 13.51 -2.60 11.60
C PRO A 45 12.45 -2.68 10.50
N SER A 46 12.17 -1.56 9.83
CA SER A 46 11.28 -1.52 8.67
C SER A 46 11.73 -2.46 7.53
N LYS A 47 13.04 -2.74 7.41
CA LYS A 47 13.56 -3.70 6.43
C LYS A 47 13.01 -5.10 6.66
N GLY A 48 12.81 -5.52 7.91
CA GLY A 48 12.19 -6.79 8.24
C GLY A 48 10.73 -6.88 7.78
N VAL A 49 9.99 -5.77 7.81
CA VAL A 49 8.62 -5.69 7.28
C VAL A 49 8.63 -5.81 5.77
N SER A 50 9.50 -5.06 5.08
CA SER A 50 9.64 -5.14 3.63
C SER A 50 10.02 -6.54 3.16
N ASN A 51 10.91 -7.23 3.88
CA ASN A 51 11.28 -8.61 3.56
C ASN A 51 10.09 -9.57 3.72
N ARG A 52 9.28 -9.43 4.78
CA ARG A 52 8.07 -10.25 4.99
C ARG A 52 7.06 -10.07 3.86
N VAL A 53 6.81 -8.83 3.41
CA VAL A 53 5.98 -8.54 2.23
C VAL A 53 6.58 -9.19 0.98
N GLY A 54 7.90 -9.09 0.81
CA GLY A 54 8.63 -9.78 -0.25
C GLY A 54 8.37 -11.28 -0.27
N THR A 55 8.63 -11.96 0.84
CA THR A 55 8.42 -13.41 1.00
C THR A 55 6.97 -13.80 0.72
N TRP A 56 6.00 -13.09 1.28
CA TRP A 56 4.58 -13.36 1.06
C TRP A 56 4.22 -13.27 -0.43
N VAL A 57 4.63 -12.20 -1.12
CA VAL A 57 4.37 -12.04 -2.56
C VAL A 57 5.03 -13.12 -3.41
N ARG A 58 6.20 -13.63 -2.99
CA ARG A 58 6.84 -14.77 -3.68
C ARG A 58 6.06 -16.07 -3.51
N GLY A 59 5.45 -16.25 -2.33
CA GLY A 59 4.53 -17.37 -2.08
C GLY A 59 3.25 -17.33 -2.91
N LEU A 60 2.89 -16.17 -3.48
CA LEU A 60 1.77 -16.01 -4.42
C LEU A 60 2.15 -16.28 -5.89
N GLY A 61 3.32 -16.88 -6.18
CA GLY A 61 3.76 -17.18 -7.55
C GLY A 61 4.45 -16.02 -8.29
N ILE A 62 4.42 -14.79 -7.75
CA ILE A 62 5.12 -13.65 -8.34
C ILE A 62 6.62 -13.75 -8.01
N THR A 63 7.41 -14.43 -8.84
CA THR A 63 8.82 -14.78 -8.55
C THR A 63 9.89 -13.90 -9.21
N ASP A 64 9.54 -12.99 -10.13
CA ASP A 64 10.51 -12.09 -10.79
C ASP A 64 11.23 -11.18 -9.78
N LYS A 65 12.52 -11.45 -9.55
CA LYS A 65 13.36 -10.75 -8.56
C LYS A 65 13.53 -9.26 -8.85
N ARG A 66 13.32 -8.81 -10.09
CA ARG A 66 13.40 -7.39 -10.47
C ARG A 66 12.19 -6.58 -9.99
N LYS A 67 11.08 -7.25 -9.68
CA LYS A 67 9.86 -6.61 -9.20
C LYS A 67 9.92 -6.44 -7.68
N GLY A 68 10.13 -5.21 -7.22
CA GLY A 68 9.94 -4.84 -5.81
C GLY A 68 8.45 -4.71 -5.50
N PRO A 69 7.86 -5.52 -4.60
CA PRO A 69 6.40 -5.62 -4.45
C PRO A 69 5.69 -4.29 -4.23
N THR A 70 6.20 -3.46 -3.32
CA THR A 70 5.60 -2.16 -2.99
C THR A 70 5.74 -1.15 -4.14
N HIS A 71 6.86 -1.19 -4.85
CA HIS A 71 7.10 -0.31 -6.01
C HIS A 71 6.22 -0.73 -7.20
N SER A 72 6.13 -2.03 -7.48
CA SER A 72 5.26 -2.58 -8.51
C SER A 72 3.78 -2.30 -8.21
N PHE A 73 3.35 -2.44 -6.94
CA PHE A 73 2.01 -2.07 -6.52
C PHE A 73 1.72 -0.57 -6.73
N ARG A 74 2.68 0.30 -6.40
CA ARG A 74 2.54 1.74 -6.64
C ARG A 74 2.38 2.06 -8.13
N HIS A 75 3.14 1.41 -9.01
CA HIS A 75 2.99 1.57 -10.46
C HIS A 75 1.64 1.08 -10.96
N TRP A 76 1.21 -0.10 -10.50
CA TRP A 76 -0.11 -0.62 -10.80
C TRP A 76 -1.21 0.36 -10.36
N PHE A 77 -1.13 0.89 -9.15
CA PHE A 77 -2.09 1.87 -8.65
C PHE A 77 -2.12 3.14 -9.52
N LYS A 78 -0.95 3.61 -9.96
CA LYS A 78 -0.81 4.79 -10.83
C LYS A 78 -1.53 4.60 -12.17
N SER A 79 -1.46 3.40 -12.74
CA SER A 79 -2.13 3.07 -14.00
C SER A 79 -3.61 2.73 -13.82
N GLU A 80 -3.95 2.03 -12.75
CA GLU A 80 -5.26 1.40 -12.60
C GLU A 80 -6.32 2.36 -12.08
N LEU A 81 -5.95 3.24 -11.14
CA LEU A 81 -6.90 4.16 -10.54
C LEU A 81 -7.61 5.08 -11.57
N PRO A 82 -6.92 5.75 -12.51
CA PRO A 82 -7.57 6.52 -13.57
C PRO A 82 -8.43 5.64 -14.49
N ARG A 83 -7.99 4.40 -14.75
CA ARG A 83 -8.68 3.48 -15.65
C ARG A 83 -10.08 3.14 -15.14
N VAL A 84 -10.19 2.83 -13.85
CA VAL A 84 -11.46 2.43 -13.22
C VAL A 84 -12.31 3.61 -12.76
N SER A 85 -11.68 4.60 -12.11
CA SER A 85 -12.41 5.69 -11.47
C SER A 85 -12.69 6.86 -12.41
N LYS A 86 -12.04 6.87 -13.58
CA LYS A 86 -12.02 7.98 -14.55
C LYS A 86 -11.48 9.29 -13.97
N CYS A 87 -10.74 9.21 -12.85
CA CYS A 87 -10.13 10.38 -12.25
C CYS A 87 -8.94 10.90 -13.08
N ASN A 88 -8.58 12.16 -12.85
CA ASN A 88 -7.42 12.77 -13.46
C ASN A 88 -6.13 12.18 -12.87
N ILE A 89 -5.10 12.02 -13.72
CA ILE A 89 -3.76 11.60 -13.31
C ILE A 89 -3.17 12.46 -12.17
N ARG A 90 -3.52 13.77 -12.13
CA ARG A 90 -3.10 14.69 -11.07
C ARG A 90 -3.67 14.32 -9.70
N LEU A 91 -4.91 13.81 -9.63
CA LEU A 91 -5.47 13.30 -8.38
C LEU A 91 -4.65 12.12 -7.86
N VAL A 92 -4.22 11.25 -8.78
CA VAL A 92 -3.36 10.10 -8.44
C VAL A 92 -1.99 10.56 -7.97
N ASP A 93 -1.42 11.60 -8.58
CA ASP A 93 -0.16 12.21 -8.13
C ASP A 93 -0.28 12.76 -6.71
N VAL A 94 -1.39 13.44 -6.39
CA VAL A 94 -1.65 13.92 -5.02
C VAL A 94 -1.76 12.76 -4.04
N ILE A 95 -2.52 11.69 -4.36
CA ILE A 95 -2.64 10.49 -3.52
C ILE A 95 -1.26 9.84 -3.29
N GLN A 96 -0.44 9.81 -4.34
CA GLN A 96 0.89 9.22 -4.31
C GLN A 96 1.97 10.12 -3.72
N GLY A 97 1.69 11.41 -3.53
CA GLY A 97 2.62 12.42 -3.03
C GLY A 97 3.72 12.80 -4.03
N HIS A 98 3.44 12.80 -5.33
CA HIS A 98 4.37 13.34 -6.32
C HIS A 98 4.38 14.87 -6.28
N ALA A 99 5.56 15.45 -6.51
CA ALA A 99 5.69 16.88 -6.69
C ALA A 99 5.04 17.30 -8.01
N ALA A 100 4.52 18.54 -8.05
CA ALA A 100 4.01 19.11 -9.29
C ALA A 100 5.15 19.21 -10.32
N GLU A 101 4.92 18.67 -11.51
CA GLU A 101 5.89 18.72 -12.62
C GLU A 101 5.96 20.10 -13.29
N SER A 102 5.02 21.00 -12.97
CA SER A 102 4.99 22.38 -13.45
C SER A 102 4.23 23.29 -12.49
N ASP A 103 4.45 24.61 -12.60
CA ASP A 103 3.71 25.63 -11.82
C ASP A 103 2.20 25.49 -12.01
N ALA A 104 1.75 25.18 -13.23
CA ALA A 104 0.35 24.94 -13.55
C ALA A 104 -0.21 23.70 -12.83
N ALA A 105 0.59 22.65 -12.66
CA ALA A 105 0.20 21.46 -11.90
C ALA A 105 0.11 21.73 -10.39
N GLY A 106 0.83 22.74 -9.89
CA GLY A 106 0.80 23.15 -8.49
C GLY A 106 -0.56 23.70 -8.02
N TYR A 107 -1.42 24.15 -8.93
CA TYR A 107 -2.77 24.62 -8.61
C TYR A 107 -3.77 23.50 -8.33
N HIS A 108 -3.42 22.24 -8.59
CA HIS A 108 -4.33 21.14 -8.31
C HIS A 108 -4.26 20.75 -6.83
N HIS A 109 -5.27 21.17 -6.08
CA HIS A 109 -5.50 20.74 -4.71
C HIS A 109 -6.69 19.79 -4.68
N ALA A 110 -6.44 18.53 -4.33
CA ALA A 110 -7.49 17.54 -4.20
C ALA A 110 -8.01 17.48 -2.77
N GLU A 111 -9.33 17.52 -2.63
CA GLU A 111 -9.99 17.30 -1.34
C GLU A 111 -9.92 15.82 -0.94
N THR A 112 -9.91 15.55 0.36
CA THR A 112 -9.83 14.16 0.86
C THR A 112 -11.05 13.34 0.43
N THR A 113 -12.20 13.98 0.28
CA THR A 113 -13.44 13.37 -0.23
C THR A 113 -13.33 12.96 -1.70
N GLU A 114 -12.71 13.78 -2.54
CA GLU A 114 -12.45 13.46 -3.96
C GLU A 114 -11.50 12.27 -4.08
N MET A 115 -10.41 12.27 -3.30
CA MET A 115 -9.50 11.14 -3.23
C MET A 115 -10.22 9.86 -2.79
N LEU A 116 -11.10 9.96 -1.78
CA LEU A 116 -11.87 8.83 -1.25
C LEU A 116 -12.83 8.27 -2.31
N GLU A 117 -13.57 9.14 -3.00
CA GLU A 117 -14.48 8.72 -4.07
C GLU A 117 -13.73 7.97 -5.17
N ALA A 118 -12.57 8.48 -5.58
CA ALA A 118 -11.77 7.84 -6.62
C ALA A 118 -11.27 6.45 -6.17
N ILE A 119 -10.64 6.35 -5.00
CA ILE A 119 -10.09 5.06 -4.54
C ILE A 119 -11.19 4.04 -4.29
N SER A 120 -12.38 4.45 -3.82
CA SER A 120 -13.49 3.54 -3.52
C SER A 120 -14.09 2.85 -4.74
N LYS A 121 -13.72 3.30 -5.96
CA LYS A 121 -14.11 2.65 -7.22
C LYS A 121 -13.18 1.48 -7.59
N LEU A 122 -12.08 1.26 -6.86
CA LEU A 122 -11.27 0.06 -7.00
C LEU A 122 -11.98 -1.12 -6.33
N ASP A 123 -12.50 -2.04 -7.14
CA ASP A 123 -13.06 -3.30 -6.63
C ASP A 123 -11.92 -4.27 -6.22
N LEU A 124 -11.32 -4.03 -5.05
CA LEU A 124 -10.18 -4.82 -4.56
C LEU A 124 -10.56 -6.30 -4.38
N LYS A 125 -11.78 -6.59 -3.93
CA LYS A 125 -12.28 -7.95 -3.72
C LYS A 125 -12.52 -8.66 -5.05
N GLY A 126 -13.24 -8.04 -5.98
CA GLY A 126 -13.43 -8.62 -7.32
C GLY A 126 -12.12 -8.78 -8.09
N MET A 127 -11.15 -7.88 -7.91
CA MET A 127 -9.81 -8.03 -8.49
C MET A 127 -9.03 -9.20 -7.86
N ALA A 128 -9.22 -9.50 -6.58
CA ALA A 128 -8.62 -10.67 -5.95
C ALA A 128 -9.28 -11.98 -6.44
N ASP A 129 -10.60 -11.98 -6.59
CA ASP A 129 -11.38 -13.17 -6.99
C ASP A 129 -11.26 -13.50 -8.49
N SER A 130 -10.94 -12.52 -9.33
CA SER A 130 -10.77 -12.69 -10.79
C SER A 130 -9.43 -13.30 -11.20
N VAL A 131 -8.51 -13.54 -10.25
CA VAL A 131 -7.26 -14.29 -10.52
C VAL A 131 -7.62 -15.76 -10.75
N PRO A 132 -7.28 -16.36 -11.91
CA PRO A 132 -7.59 -17.75 -12.19
C PRO A 132 -7.06 -18.66 -11.07
N LYS A 133 -7.92 -19.53 -10.55
CA LYS A 133 -7.66 -20.51 -9.46
C LYS A 133 -6.59 -21.57 -9.81
N ALA A 134 -5.82 -21.40 -10.88
CA ALA A 134 -4.83 -22.33 -11.39
C ALA A 134 -3.45 -22.27 -10.68
N GLU A 135 -3.30 -21.44 -9.64
CA GLU A 135 -2.09 -21.41 -8.78
C GLU A 135 -2.42 -21.54 -7.28
N GLN A 136 -3.62 -22.01 -6.92
CA GLN A 136 -3.93 -22.45 -5.55
C GLN A 136 -3.99 -23.99 -5.50
N LEU A 137 -2.82 -24.63 -5.51
CA LEU A 137 -2.49 -26.03 -5.13
C LEU A 137 -1.04 -26.23 -5.59
N THR A 138 -0.02 -26.21 -4.72
CA THR A 138 0.54 -27.30 -3.89
C THR A 138 1.47 -26.63 -2.86
N ASP A 139 1.48 -26.86 -1.55
CA ASP A 139 1.44 -28.12 -0.82
C ASP A 139 0.93 -27.90 0.62
N ALA A 140 0.42 -29.01 1.16
CA ALA A 140 0.17 -29.27 2.58
C ALA A 140 1.46 -29.33 3.41
#